data_AF-A0A059LH19-F1
#
_entry.id   AF-A0A059LH19-F1
#
_cell.length_a   1.000
_cell.length_b   1.000
_cell.length_c   1.000
_cell.angle_alpha   90.00
_cell.angle_beta   90.00
_cell.angle_gamma   90.00
#
_symmetry.space_group_name_H-M   'P 1'
#
loop_
_entity.id
_entity.type
_entity.pdbx_description
1 polymer ?
#
loop_
_entity_poly.entity_id
_entity_poly.type
_entity_poly.pdbx_seq_one_letter_code
_entity_poly.pdbx_strand_id
1 'polypeptide(L)'
;MRWSVFCQALLSYGITRRLERTTIRALTRAGHSVVVVAGAPPAFAGEADACGAQAVIQIPLPTWGRLDGACAWEAYVAGAAAPATAACLAAFAPEAALSVDWHGWAACEAAFPD
;
A
#
# COMPACT_ATOMS: atom_id res chain seq x y z
N MET A 1 3.12 -5.48 -17.34
CA MET A 1 2.57 -6.03 -16.10
C MET A 1 2.28 -4.90 -15.14
N ARG A 2 1.10 -4.97 -14.51
CA ARG A 2 0.60 -4.03 -13.52
C ARG A 2 0.69 -4.67 -12.14
N TRP A 3 1.41 -4.04 -11.23
CA TRP A 3 1.63 -4.55 -9.88
C TRP A 3 0.91 -3.70 -8.85
N SER A 4 0.26 -4.34 -7.89
CA SER A 4 -0.17 -3.71 -6.65
C SER A 4 0.81 -4.07 -5.54
N VAL A 5 1.24 -3.08 -4.76
CA VAL A 5 2.21 -3.28 -3.67
C VAL A 5 1.56 -2.83 -2.36
N PHE A 6 1.36 -3.75 -1.44
CA PHE A 6 0.79 -3.50 -0.13
C PHE A 6 1.91 -3.35 0.87
N CYS A 7 1.95 -2.18 1.50
CA CYS A 7 2.88 -1.93 2.58
C CYS A 7 2.23 -1.07 3.65
N GLN A 8 2.01 -1.63 4.83
CA GLN A 8 1.76 -0.77 5.97
C GLN A 8 3.10 -0.07 6.27
N ALA A 9 3.25 1.19 5.87
CA ALA A 9 4.47 1.97 6.11
C ALA A 9 4.63 2.25 7.62
N LEU A 10 4.93 1.22 8.41
CA LEU A 10 4.96 1.25 9.86
C LEU A 10 6.30 1.70 10.43
N LEU A 11 7.34 1.83 9.61
CA LEU A 11 8.65 2.19 10.11
C LEU A 11 8.90 3.68 9.98
N SER A 12 8.93 4.32 11.15
CA SER A 12 9.93 5.31 11.54
C SER A 12 11.13 5.36 10.56
N TYR A 13 11.01 6.25 9.59
CA TYR A 13 12.03 6.91 8.76
C TYR A 13 13.09 6.12 7.94
N GLY A 14 13.28 4.80 8.07
CA GLY A 14 14.50 4.15 7.55
C GLY A 14 14.34 3.01 6.53
N ILE A 15 13.99 1.82 7.02
CA ILE A 15 14.24 0.55 6.33
C ILE A 15 13.10 0.19 5.37
N THR A 16 11.84 0.19 5.82
CA THR A 16 10.69 -0.14 4.95
C THR A 16 10.53 0.88 3.84
N ARG A 17 10.72 2.17 4.12
CA ARG A 17 10.73 3.22 3.09
C ARG A 17 11.82 3.00 2.03
N ARG A 18 12.99 2.47 2.41
CA ARG A 18 14.05 2.12 1.45
C ARG A 18 13.69 0.86 0.66
N LEU A 19 13.17 -0.17 1.32
CA LEU A 19 12.76 -1.41 0.67
C LEU A 19 11.63 -1.14 -0.34
N GLU A 20 10.55 -0.48 0.09
CA GLU A 20 9.46 0.00 -0.76
C GLU A 20 9.99 0.77 -1.96
N ARG A 21 10.79 1.82 -1.73
CA ARG A 21 11.32 2.64 -2.84
C ARG A 21 12.21 1.83 -3.77
N THR A 22 12.98 0.87 -3.26
CA THR A 22 13.88 0.06 -4.09
C THR A 22 13.07 -0.94 -4.93
N THR A 23 12.08 -1.60 -4.35
CA THR A 23 11.16 -2.51 -5.03
C THR A 23 10.35 -1.79 -6.09
N ILE A 24 9.69 -0.67 -5.74
CA ILE A 24 8.93 0.15 -6.67
C ILE A 24 9.82 0.63 -7.83
N ARG A 25 11.04 1.10 -7.53
CA ARG A 25 12.00 1.52 -8.57
C ARG A 25 12.43 0.36 -9.46
N ALA A 26 12.65 -0.83 -8.91
CA ALA A 26 13.03 -2.01 -9.68
C ALA A 26 11.90 -2.42 -10.64
N LEU A 27 10.67 -2.50 -10.14
CA LEU A 27 9.48 -2.81 -10.96
C LEU A 27 9.28 -1.77 -12.06
N THR A 28 9.35 -0.48 -11.74
CA THR A 28 9.21 0.59 -12.74
C THR A 28 10.35 0.59 -13.76
N ARG A 29 11.60 0.31 -13.37
CA ARG A 29 12.73 0.15 -14.30
C ARG A 29 12.56 -1.05 -15.24
N ALA A 30 11.86 -2.09 -14.79
CA ALA A 30 11.49 -3.24 -15.62
C ALA A 30 10.29 -2.95 -16.56
N GLY A 31 9.79 -1.71 -16.61
CA GLY A 31 8.67 -1.31 -17.46
C GLY A 31 7.30 -1.68 -16.88
N HIS A 32 7.21 -1.93 -15.57
CA HIS A 32 5.95 -2.20 -14.90
C HIS A 32 5.28 -0.94 -14.38
N SER A 33 3.95 -0.91 -14.44
CA SER A 33 3.14 0.06 -13.72
C SER A 33 2.91 -0.46 -12.30
N VAL A 34 2.94 0.43 -11.32
CA VAL A 34 2.83 0.09 -9.89
C VAL A 34 1.79 0.97 -9.21
N VAL A 35 0.85 0.37 -8.48
CA VAL A 35 0.05 1.07 -7.48
C VAL A 35 0.49 0.61 -6.10
N VAL A 36 0.66 1.55 -5.18
CA VAL A 36 1.08 1.27 -3.81
C VAL A 36 -0.08 1.55 -2.87
N VAL A 37 -0.43 0.60 -2.01
CA VAL A 37 -1.40 0.78 -0.92
C VAL A 37 -0.60 0.93 0.36
N ALA A 38 -0.54 2.16 0.88
CA ALA A 38 0.29 2.48 2.03
C ALA A 38 -0.53 3.04 3.19
N GLY A 39 -0.23 2.62 4.42
CA GLY A 39 -0.66 3.38 5.59
C GLY A 39 -0.05 4.79 5.56
N ALA A 40 -0.73 5.77 6.15
CA ALA A 40 -0.22 7.13 6.35
C ALA A 40 -0.71 7.71 7.70
N PRO A 41 0.03 8.65 8.31
CA PRO A 41 -0.52 9.42 9.42
C PRO A 41 -1.68 10.29 8.92
N PRO A 42 -2.69 10.62 9.76
CA PRO A 42 -3.90 11.30 9.30
C PRO A 42 -3.65 12.63 8.58
N ALA A 43 -2.60 13.36 8.99
CA ALA A 43 -2.21 14.63 8.38
C ALA A 43 -1.64 14.50 6.94
N PHE A 44 -1.31 13.29 6.51
CA PHE A 44 -0.78 12.97 5.19
C PHE A 44 -1.73 12.09 4.38
N ALA A 45 -2.96 11.88 4.88
CA ALA A 45 -4.00 11.19 4.14
C ALA A 45 -4.70 12.21 3.24
N GLY A 46 -4.36 12.20 1.95
CA GLY A 46 -4.95 13.11 0.98
C GLY A 46 -4.57 12.69 -0.43
N GLU A 47 -5.62 12.51 -1.23
CA GLU A 47 -5.69 12.15 -2.66
C GLU A 47 -4.59 11.25 -3.20
N ALA A 48 -5.00 10.03 -3.59
CA ALA A 48 -4.19 9.19 -4.45
C ALA A 48 -3.72 10.02 -5.64
N ASP A 49 -2.40 10.25 -5.74
CA ASP A 49 -1.82 10.93 -6.88
C ASP A 49 -2.12 10.07 -8.10
N ALA A 50 -3.13 10.49 -8.88
CA ALA A 50 -3.90 9.58 -9.70
C ALA A 50 -3.20 9.28 -11.03
N CYS A 51 -2.84 8.00 -11.17
CA CYS A 51 -2.78 7.20 -12.40
C CYS A 51 -1.79 7.61 -13.51
N GLY A 52 -0.50 7.44 -13.21
CA GLY A 52 0.55 7.13 -14.20
C GLY A 52 1.11 5.72 -14.00
N ALA A 53 2.37 5.48 -14.43
CA ALA A 53 3.07 4.22 -14.15
C ALA A 53 3.36 4.00 -12.64
N GLN A 54 3.11 5.01 -11.79
CA GLN A 54 3.17 4.93 -10.33
C GLN A 54 1.98 5.68 -9.73
N ALA A 55 1.26 5.05 -8.80
CA ALA A 55 0.20 5.67 -7.99
C ALA A 55 0.34 5.22 -6.53
N VAL A 56 -0.07 6.05 -5.57
CA VAL A 56 -0.03 5.73 -4.14
C VAL A 56 -1.39 6.01 -3.50
N ILE A 57 -2.01 4.98 -2.93
CA ILE A 57 -3.22 5.05 -2.12
C ILE A 57 -2.79 5.12 -0.65
N GLN A 58 -3.14 6.20 0.03
CA GLN A 58 -2.77 6.43 1.43
C GLN A 58 -3.96 6.17 2.35
N ILE A 59 -3.80 5.20 3.26
CA ILE A 59 -4.80 4.82 4.25
C ILE A 59 -4.48 5.53 5.57
N PRO A 60 -5.32 6.45 6.05
CA PRO A 60 -5.11 7.11 7.34
C PRO A 60 -5.13 6.10 8.48
N LEU A 61 -4.09 6.10 9.31
CA LEU A 61 -4.01 5.23 10.49
C LEU A 61 -4.13 6.04 11.78
N PRO A 62 -4.96 5.59 12.75
CA PRO A 62 -5.12 6.27 14.04
C PRO A 62 -3.85 6.22 14.90
N THR A 63 -2.98 5.24 14.68
CA THR A 63 -1.67 5.13 15.32
C THR A 63 -0.60 4.93 14.24
N TRP A 64 0.47 5.72 14.32
CA TRP A 64 1.52 5.75 13.31
C TRP A 64 2.90 5.47 13.92
N GLY A 65 3.80 4.86 13.14
CA GLY A 65 5.21 4.65 13.52
C GLY A 65 5.47 3.56 14.57
N ARG A 66 4.51 2.65 14.79
CA ARG A 66 4.64 1.49 15.69
C ARG A 66 4.65 0.18 14.91
N LEU A 67 5.48 -0.76 15.35
CA LEU A 67 5.58 -2.12 14.80
C LEU A 67 5.22 -3.22 15.82
N ASP A 68 4.71 -2.82 16.97
CA ASP A 68 4.26 -3.76 18.00
C ASP A 68 2.77 -4.11 17.80
N GLY A 69 2.23 -4.95 18.69
CA GLY A 69 0.81 -5.30 18.65
C GLY A 69 -0.16 -4.13 18.83
N ALA A 70 0.32 -2.92 19.17
CA ALA A 70 -0.47 -1.70 19.24
C ALA A 70 -0.40 -0.86 17.95
N CYS A 71 0.21 -1.38 16.89
CA CYS A 71 0.13 -0.77 15.56
C CYS A 71 -1.31 -0.87 15.01
N ALA A 72 -1.69 0.07 14.15
CA ALA A 72 -3.05 0.14 13.61
C ALA A 72 -3.24 -0.77 12.38
N TRP A 73 -2.79 -2.02 12.45
CA TRP A 73 -2.85 -2.95 11.32
C TRP A 73 -4.28 -3.30 10.91
N GLU A 74 -5.20 -3.44 11.86
CA GLU A 74 -6.61 -3.71 11.57
C GLU A 74 -7.24 -2.56 10.76
N ALA A 75 -6.92 -1.31 11.15
CA ALA A 75 -7.36 -0.12 10.42
C ALA A 75 -6.75 -0.05 9.02
N TYR A 76 -5.50 -0.50 8.86
CA TYR A 76 -4.86 -0.60 7.56
C TYR A 76 -5.55 -1.64 6.65
N VAL A 77 -5.82 -2.84 7.17
CA VAL A 77 -6.55 -3.90 6.45
C VAL A 77 -7.94 -3.41 6.04
N ALA A 78 -8.68 -2.80 6.97
CA ALA A 78 -10.00 -2.23 6.68
C ALA A 78 -9.94 -1.13 5.60
N GLY A 79 -8.92 -0.27 5.62
CA GLY A 79 -8.71 0.75 4.61
C GLY A 79 -8.31 0.20 3.24
N ALA A 80 -7.59 -0.93 3.20
CA ALA A 80 -7.22 -1.62 1.97
C ALA A 80 -8.45 -2.23 1.28
N ALA A 81 -9.39 -2.75 2.07
CA ALA A 81 -10.68 -3.25 1.60
C ALA A 81 -11.74 -2.16 1.40
N ALA A 82 -11.44 -0.90 1.71
CA ALA A 82 -12.42 0.18 1.62
C ALA A 82 -12.89 0.39 0.16
N PRO A 83 -14.17 0.74 -0.09
CA PRO A 83 -14.71 0.86 -1.45
C PRO A 83 -13.90 1.77 -2.38
N ALA A 84 -13.33 2.86 -1.86
CA ALA A 84 -12.49 3.77 -2.65
C ALA A 84 -11.16 3.13 -3.08
N THR A 85 -10.49 2.40 -2.18
CA THR A 85 -9.27 1.65 -2.48
C THR A 85 -9.57 0.55 -3.48
N ALA A 86 -10.63 -0.21 -3.26
CA ALA A 86 -11.07 -1.28 -4.16
C ALA A 86 -11.39 -0.74 -5.56
N ALA A 87 -12.10 0.38 -5.67
CA ALA A 87 -12.39 1.02 -6.97
C ALA A 87 -11.12 1.47 -7.70
N CYS A 88 -10.14 2.02 -6.97
CA CYS A 88 -8.85 2.41 -7.55
C CYS A 88 -8.05 1.21 -8.03
N LEU A 89 -7.98 0.14 -7.23
CA LEU A 89 -7.32 -1.12 -7.59
C LEU A 89 -8.01 -1.78 -8.79
N ALA A 90 -9.35 -1.77 -8.84
CA ALA A 90 -10.11 -2.30 -9.97
C ALA A 90 -9.86 -1.49 -11.26
N ALA A 91 -9.82 -0.16 -11.18
CA ALA A 91 -9.51 0.70 -12.33
C ALA A 91 -8.06 0.51 -12.82
N PHE A 92 -7.13 0.31 -11.89
CA PHE A 92 -5.74 -0.02 -12.23
C PHE A 92 -5.62 -1.42 -12.83
N ALA A 93 -6.43 -2.38 -12.36
CA ALA A 93 -6.47 -3.79 -12.75
C ALA A 93 -5.08 -4.47 -12.66
N PRO A 94 -4.53 -4.65 -11.45
CA PRO A 94 -3.25 -5.31 -11.26
C PRO A 94 -3.29 -6.77 -11.73
N GLU A 95 -2.18 -7.22 -12.31
CA GLU A 95 -1.94 -8.62 -12.70
C GLU A 95 -1.26 -9.41 -11.58
N ALA A 96 -0.65 -8.72 -10.63
CA ALA A 96 0.02 -9.30 -9.48
C ALA A 96 -0.05 -8.37 -8.26
N ALA A 97 0.02 -8.96 -7.07
CA ALA A 97 0.12 -8.27 -5.80
C ALA A 97 1.38 -8.69 -5.05
N LEU A 98 1.98 -7.75 -4.32
CA LEU A 98 3.16 -7.98 -3.48
C LEU A 98 2.92 -7.37 -2.10
N SER A 99 3.06 -8.16 -1.05
CA SER A 99 3.12 -7.65 0.32
C SER A 99 4.57 -7.55 0.81
N VAL A 100 4.87 -6.51 1.58
CA VAL A 100 6.22 -6.29 2.15
C VAL A 100 6.33 -6.86 3.58
N ASP A 101 5.20 -7.03 4.27
CA ASP A 101 5.10 -7.59 5.62
C ASP A 101 3.79 -8.36 5.83
N TRP A 102 3.62 -8.95 7.02
CA TRP A 102 2.44 -9.74 7.38
C TRP A 102 1.14 -8.91 7.40
N HIS A 103 1.22 -7.63 7.77
CA HIS A 103 0.07 -6.73 7.68
C HIS A 103 -0.33 -6.45 6.23
N GLY A 104 0.67 -6.28 5.36
CA GLY A 104 0.49 -6.14 3.91
C GLY A 104 -0.12 -7.39 3.29
N TRP A 105 0.19 -8.59 3.81
CA TRP A 105 -0.46 -9.83 3.38
C TRP A 105 -1.96 -9.81 3.72
N ALA A 106 -2.32 -9.52 4.97
CA ALA A 106 -3.72 -9.43 5.38
C ALA A 106 -4.49 -8.34 4.59
N ALA A 107 -3.83 -7.21 4.29
CA ALA A 107 -4.41 -6.15 3.48
C ALA A 107 -4.59 -6.56 2.01
N CYS A 108 -3.65 -7.33 1.46
CA CYS A 108 -3.73 -7.88 0.11
C CYS A 108 -4.92 -8.85 -0.02
N GLU A 109 -5.04 -9.81 0.92
CA GLU A 109 -6.18 -10.75 0.99
C GLU A 109 -7.52 -10.01 1.09
N ALA A 110 -7.58 -8.97 1.93
CA ALA A 110 -8.80 -8.18 2.10
C ALA A 110 -9.16 -7.34 0.87
N ALA A 111 -8.16 -6.92 0.08
CA ALA A 111 -8.37 -6.12 -1.13
C ALA A 111 -8.68 -6.99 -2.37
N PHE A 112 -8.25 -8.26 -2.37
CA PHE A 112 -8.51 -9.23 -3.44
C PHE A 112 -9.05 -10.54 -2.87
N PRO A 113 -10.29 -10.53 -2.32
CA PRO A 113 -10.94 -11.77 -1.93
C PRO A 113 -11.21 -12.63 -3.18
N ASP A 114 -10.86 -13.92 -3.12
CA ASP A 114 -11.09 -14.91 -4.18
C ASP A 114 -12.55 -14.96 -4.69
#